data_AF-D7CA51-F1
#
_entry.id   AF-D7CA51-F1
#
_cell.length_a   1.000
_cell.length_b   1.000
_cell.length_c   1.000
_cell.angle_alpha   90.00
_cell.angle_beta   90.00
_cell.angle_gamma   90.00
#
_symmetry.space_group_name_H-M   'P 1'
#
loop_
_entity.id
_entity.type
_entity.pdbx_description
1 polymer ?
#
loop_
_entity_poly.entity_id
_entity_poly.type
_entity_poly.pdbx_seq_one_letter_code
_entity_poly.pdbx_strand_id
1 'polypeptide(L)'
;MAGVDHAAQTSRLAQEAPVRVSTCLDVCDQANVIVVQPSAAGRAAGGRPVWLGLVNDPDATEDISAWVRAGGPGIAPRPAILDLYAFTPPRRRTMSLPTSGRRAR
;
A
#
# COMPACT_ATOMS: atom_id res chain seq x y z
N MET A 1 -10.89 -11.19 -20.53
CA MET A 1 -10.79 -10.69 -19.14
C MET A 1 -11.16 -9.22 -19.17
N ALA A 2 -12.18 -8.82 -18.42
CA ALA A 2 -12.37 -7.39 -18.14
C ALA A 2 -11.17 -6.91 -17.31
N GLY A 3 -10.65 -5.72 -17.62
CA GLY A 3 -9.57 -5.13 -16.82
C GLY A 3 -10.02 -4.83 -15.40
N VAL A 4 -9.05 -4.63 -14.50
CA VAL A 4 -9.33 -4.20 -13.11
C VAL A 4 -9.91 -2.78 -13.14
N ASP A 5 -11.06 -2.58 -12.51
CA ASP A 5 -11.62 -1.24 -12.29
C ASP A 5 -10.94 -0.58 -11.08
N HIS A 6 -9.84 0.11 -11.34
CA HIS A 6 -9.08 0.82 -10.32
C HIS A 6 -9.87 1.99 -9.70
N ALA A 7 -10.83 2.59 -10.41
CA ALA A 7 -11.62 3.69 -9.88
C ALA A 7 -12.64 3.16 -8.86
N ALA A 8 -13.29 2.03 -9.14
CA ALA A 8 -14.17 1.35 -8.19
C ALA A 8 -13.39 0.87 -6.95
N GLN A 9 -12.21 0.27 -7.14
CA GLN A 9 -11.36 -0.20 -6.05
C GLN A 9 -10.95 0.94 -5.10
N THR A 10 -10.45 2.05 -5.64
CA THR A 10 -10.04 3.20 -4.81
C THR A 10 -11.23 3.85 -4.11
N SER A 11 -12.38 3.96 -4.78
CA SER A 11 -13.62 4.47 -4.19
C SER A 11 -14.12 3.58 -3.04
N ARG A 12 -13.99 2.25 -3.18
CA ARG A 12 -14.38 1.30 -2.14
C ARG A 12 -13.49 1.40 -0.91
N LEU A 13 -12.17 1.42 -1.09
CA LEU A 13 -11.19 1.57 0.01
C LEU A 13 -11.35 2.91 0.74
N ALA A 14 -11.70 3.97 0.01
CA ALA A 14 -11.92 5.30 0.57
C ALA A 14 -13.09 5.39 1.56
N GLN A 15 -13.99 4.39 1.57
CA GLN A 15 -15.06 4.29 2.55
C GLN A 15 -14.54 3.90 3.95
N GLU A 16 -13.37 3.24 4.04
CA GLU A 16 -12.82 2.77 5.31
C GLU A 16 -11.72 3.70 5.86
N ALA A 17 -10.94 4.32 4.97
CA ALA A 17 -9.82 5.17 5.37
C ALA A 17 -9.42 6.16 4.26
N PRO A 18 -8.67 7.24 4.58
CA PRO A 18 -8.11 8.13 3.56
C PRO A 18 -7.20 7.38 2.58
N VAL A 19 -7.49 7.49 1.28
CA VAL A 19 -6.72 6.88 0.19
C VAL A 19 -5.91 7.93 -0.57
N ARG A 20 -4.69 7.57 -0.97
CA ARG A 20 -3.85 8.35 -1.89
C ARG A 20 -3.30 7.42 -2.95
N VAL A 21 -3.33 7.88 -4.20
CA VAL A 21 -2.74 7.16 -5.34
C VAL A 21 -1.29 7.62 -5.51
N SER A 22 -0.36 6.67 -5.53
CA SER A 22 1.05 6.93 -5.88
C SER A 22 1.24 6.79 -7.39
N THR A 23 2.08 7.64 -7.97
CA THR A 23 2.44 7.53 -9.40
C THR A 23 3.44 6.42 -9.68
N CYS A 24 4.32 6.09 -8.72
CA CYS A 24 5.23 4.95 -8.80
C CYS A 24 5.62 4.45 -7.39
N LEU A 25 5.88 3.15 -7.27
CA LEU A 25 6.46 2.52 -6.07
C LEU A 25 7.72 1.67 -6.40
N ASP A 26 8.20 1.75 -7.64
CA ASP A 26 9.38 1.02 -8.17
C ASP A 26 9.29 -0.51 -8.01
N VAL A 27 8.07 -1.06 -8.07
CA VAL A 27 7.75 -2.49 -7.90
C VAL A 27 6.83 -2.99 -9.01
N CYS A 28 7.20 -2.71 -10.26
CA CYS A 28 6.37 -3.00 -11.44
C CYS A 28 5.95 -4.47 -11.55
N ASP A 29 6.79 -5.41 -11.10
CA ASP A 29 6.50 -6.86 -11.13
C ASP A 29 5.35 -7.27 -10.17
N GLN A 30 4.91 -6.37 -9.30
CA GLN A 30 3.80 -6.60 -8.37
C GLN A 30 2.44 -6.14 -8.92
N ALA A 31 2.37 -5.71 -10.20
CA ALA A 31 1.16 -5.18 -10.83
C ALA A 31 0.45 -4.10 -9.98
N ASN A 32 -0.72 -4.41 -9.42
CA ASN A 32 -1.47 -3.49 -8.57
C ASN A 32 -1.06 -3.61 -7.10
N VAL A 33 -0.56 -2.51 -6.52
CA VAL A 33 0.00 -2.47 -5.17
C VAL A 33 -0.83 -1.58 -4.24
N ILE A 34 -1.21 -2.13 -3.09
CA ILE A 34 -1.81 -1.38 -1.98
C ILE A 34 -0.86 -1.41 -0.79
N VAL A 35 -0.61 -0.24 -0.20
CA VAL A 35 0.18 -0.10 1.02
C VAL A 35 -0.72 0.34 2.16
N VAL A 36 -0.99 -0.55 3.11
CA VAL A 36 -1.78 -0.22 4.30
C VAL A 36 -0.86 0.40 5.34
N GLN A 37 -1.04 1.70 5.58
CA GLN A 37 -0.32 2.42 6.62
C GLN A 37 -0.97 2.15 7.99
N PRO A 38 -0.20 1.89 9.07
CA PRO A 38 -0.75 1.78 10.40
C PRO A 38 -1.40 3.11 10.84
N SER A 39 -2.47 3.03 11.62
CA SER A 39 -3.06 4.19 12.31
C SER A 39 -2.12 4.72 13.41
N ALA A 40 -2.46 5.83 14.08
CA ALA A 40 -1.67 6.30 15.22
C ALA A 40 -1.58 5.24 16.34
N ALA A 41 -2.71 4.63 16.69
CA ALA A 41 -2.76 3.51 17.64
C ALA A 41 -1.97 2.30 17.12
N GLY A 42 -2.12 1.95 15.83
CA GLY A 42 -1.37 0.84 15.22
C GLY A 42 0.14 1.06 15.30
N ARG A 43 0.63 2.29 15.06
CA ARG A 43 2.05 2.63 15.21
C ARG A 43 2.52 2.52 16.66
N ALA A 44 1.71 3.01 17.61
CA ALA A 44 2.02 2.91 19.04
C ALA A 44 2.10 1.45 19.51
N ALA A 45 1.29 0.57 18.94
CA ALA A 45 1.33 -0.88 19.15
C ALA A 45 2.46 -1.60 18.36
N GLY A 46 3.35 -0.86 17.69
CA GLY A 46 4.49 -1.44 16.95
C GLY A 46 4.17 -1.82 15.49
N GLY A 47 2.96 -1.54 15.01
CA GLY A 47 2.55 -1.75 13.62
C GLY A 47 3.49 -1.09 12.61
N ARG A 48 3.64 -1.73 11.45
CA ARG A 48 4.44 -1.28 10.32
C ARG A 48 3.59 -1.30 9.05
N PRO A 49 3.95 -0.51 8.02
CA PRO A 49 3.26 -0.57 6.74
C PRO A 49 3.28 -1.98 6.17
N VAL A 50 2.14 -2.46 5.68
CA VAL A 50 2.02 -3.75 5.00
C VAL A 50 1.83 -3.50 3.52
N TRP A 51 2.61 -4.22 2.71
CA TRP A 51 2.66 -4.09 1.26
C TRP A 51 1.98 -5.30 0.63
N LEU A 52 0.96 -5.04 -0.18
CA LEU A 52 0.14 -6.05 -0.84
C LEU A 52 0.23 -5.83 -2.35
N GLY A 53 0.75 -6.81 -3.07
CA GLY A 53 0.87 -6.80 -4.53
C GLY A 53 -0.21 -7.65 -5.19
N LEU A 54 -0.32 -7.58 -6.52
CA LEU A 54 -1.24 -8.39 -7.32
C LEU A 54 -2.72 -8.26 -6.91
N VAL A 55 -3.12 -7.13 -6.31
CA VAL A 55 -4.49 -6.92 -5.80
C VAL A 55 -5.45 -6.58 -6.94
N ASN A 56 -5.64 -7.54 -7.83
CA ASN A 56 -6.45 -7.39 -9.05
C ASN A 56 -7.87 -7.94 -8.88
N ASP A 57 -8.14 -8.61 -7.76
CA ASP A 57 -9.43 -9.23 -7.45
C ASP A 57 -10.27 -8.35 -6.52
N PRO A 58 -11.57 -8.14 -6.79
CA PRO A 58 -12.49 -7.45 -5.88
C PRO A 58 -12.53 -8.06 -4.47
N ASP A 59 -12.44 -9.38 -4.32
CA ASP A 59 -12.49 -10.06 -3.01
C ASP A 59 -11.30 -9.66 -2.14
N ALA A 60 -10.11 -9.55 -2.74
CA ALA A 60 -8.92 -9.04 -2.03
C ALA A 60 -9.10 -7.58 -1.58
N THR A 61 -9.86 -6.78 -2.32
CA THR A 61 -10.19 -5.39 -1.93
C THR A 61 -11.12 -5.37 -0.73
N GLU A 62 -12.08 -6.30 -0.66
CA GLU A 62 -12.99 -6.44 0.47
C GLU A 62 -12.26 -6.95 1.72
N ASP A 63 -11.35 -7.92 1.58
CA ASP A 63 -10.53 -8.41 2.69
C ASP A 63 -9.64 -7.31 3.29
N ILE A 64 -9.04 -6.47 2.42
CA ILE A 64 -8.28 -5.29 2.87
C ILE A 64 -9.20 -4.29 3.57
N SER A 65 -10.36 -3.99 2.99
CA SER A 65 -11.34 -3.07 3.57
C SER A 65 -11.80 -3.53 4.95
N ALA A 66 -12.13 -4.81 5.10
CA ALA A 66 -12.55 -5.41 6.37
C ALA A 66 -11.42 -5.36 7.41
N TRP A 67 -10.17 -5.64 7.01
CA TRP A 67 -9.02 -5.56 7.90
C TRP A 67 -8.72 -4.13 8.35
N VAL A 68 -8.81 -3.15 7.44
CA VAL A 68 -8.66 -1.72 7.76
C VAL A 68 -9.74 -1.27 8.73
N ARG A 69 -10.99 -1.67 8.52
CA ARG A 69 -12.12 -1.39 9.43
C ARG A 69 -11.91 -1.98 10.82
N ALA A 70 -11.30 -3.17 10.91
CA ALA A 70 -10.94 -3.80 12.18
C ALA A 70 -9.76 -3.10 12.89
N GLY A 71 -9.10 -2.13 12.26
CA GLY A 71 -8.02 -1.32 12.82
C GLY A 71 -6.68 -1.47 12.09
N GLY A 72 -6.56 -2.45 11.19
CA GLY A 72 -5.40 -2.63 10.32
C GLY A 72 -4.10 -3.01 11.06
N PRO A 73 -2.93 -2.72 10.44
CA PRO A 73 -1.62 -3.14 10.94
C PRO A 73 -1.35 -2.69 12.38
N GLY A 74 -1.00 -3.65 13.25
CA GLY A 74 -0.68 -3.42 14.67
C GLY A 74 -1.90 -3.39 15.59
N ILE A 75 -3.13 -3.35 15.07
CA ILE A 75 -4.37 -3.41 15.87
C ILE A 75 -5.10 -4.73 15.63
N ALA A 76 -5.40 -5.03 14.37
CA ALA A 76 -6.06 -6.28 13.99
C ALA A 76 -5.04 -7.25 13.37
N PRO A 77 -5.11 -8.56 13.70
CA PRO A 77 -4.32 -9.55 13.02
C PRO A 77 -4.66 -9.51 11.53
N ARG A 78 -3.64 -9.63 10.69
CA ARG A 78 -3.85 -9.68 9.24
C ARG A 78 -4.55 -11.00 8.88
N PRO A 79 -5.65 -10.95 8.11
CA PRO A 79 -6.28 -12.17 7.59
C PRO A 79 -5.29 -13.02 6.79
N ALA A 80 -5.29 -14.34 7.00
CA ALA A 80 -4.34 -15.25 6.36
C ALA A 80 -4.42 -15.23 4.82
N ILE A 81 -5.59 -14.95 4.25
CA ILE A 81 -5.75 -14.79 2.80
C ILE A 81 -4.88 -13.64 2.26
N LEU A 82 -4.69 -12.57 3.04
CA LEU A 82 -3.83 -11.46 2.65
C LEU A 82 -2.34 -11.85 2.65
N ASP A 83 -1.94 -12.98 3.24
CA ASP A 83 -0.58 -13.50 3.16
C ASP A 83 -0.18 -13.82 1.72
N LEU A 84 -1.13 -14.23 0.87
CA LEU A 84 -0.91 -14.51 -0.55
C LEU A 84 -0.47 -13.26 -1.35
N TYR A 85 -0.87 -12.08 -0.87
CA TYR A 85 -0.58 -10.80 -1.52
C TYR A 85 0.62 -10.09 -0.89
N ALA A 86 1.09 -10.53 0.29
CA ALA A 86 2.18 -9.85 0.98
C ALA A 86 3.50 -10.00 0.26
N PHE A 87 4.22 -8.89 0.18
CA PHE A 87 5.61 -8.90 -0.20
C PHE A 87 6.41 -7.88 0.62
N THR A 88 7.72 -8.08 0.67
CA THR A 88 8.64 -7.09 1.25
C THR A 88 9.06 -6.13 0.14
N PRO A 89 8.82 -4.81 0.27
CA PRO A 89 9.28 -3.88 -0.74
C PRO A 89 10.81 -3.84 -0.79
N PRO A 90 11.41 -3.57 -1.96
CA PRO A 90 12.83 -3.30 -2.03
C PRO A 90 13.17 -2.11 -1.12
N ARG A 91 14.32 -2.18 -0.42
CA ARG A 91 14.77 -1.05 0.40
C ARG A 91 14.86 0.19 -0.49
N ARG A 92 14.18 1.26 -0.11
CA ARG A 92 14.26 2.55 -0.79
C ARG A 92 15.74 2.93 -0.91
N ARG A 93 16.28 2.91 -2.13
CA ARG A 93 17.57 3.55 -2.41
C ARG A 93 17.32 5.04 -2.22
N THR A 94 17.92 5.66 -1.21
CA THR A 94 17.98 7.13 -1.14
C THR A 94 18.73 7.60 -2.37
N MET A 95 18.00 8.13 -3.35
CA MET A 95 18.60 8.78 -4.49
C MET A 95 19.16 10.11 -4.00
N SER A 96 20.47 10.19 -3.77
CA SER A 96 21.15 11.46 -3.57
C SER A 96 21.04 12.24 -4.87
N LEU A 97 20.24 13.32 -4.87
CA LEU A 97 20.24 14.29 -5.96
C LEU A 97 21.67 14.86 -6.08
N PRO A 98 22.30 14.85 -7.28
CA PRO A 98 23.58 15.49 -7.45
C PRO A 98 23.41 17.00 -7.20
N THR A 99 24.19 17.54 -6.27
CA THR A 99 24.23 18.98 -6.00
C THR A 99 24.68 19.68 -7.27
N SER A 100 23.77 20.35 -7.97
CA SER A 100 24.10 21.14 -9.15
C SER A 100 25.07 22.25 -8.73
N GLY A 101 26.35 22.09 -9.08
CA GLY A 101 27.37 23.10 -8.89
C GLY A 101 26.98 24.38 -9.65
N ARG A 102 26.83 25.46 -8.91
CA ARG A 102 26.62 26.81 -9.44
C ARG A 102 27.87 27.20 -10.24
N ARG A 103 27.80 27.20 -11.58
CA ARG A 103 28.83 27.84 -12.41
C ARG A 103 28.69 29.36 -12.24
N ALA A 104 29.66 29.96 -11.56
CA ALA A 104 29.87 31.40 -11.58
C ALA A 104 30.24 31.83 -13.01
N ARG A 105 29.70 32.97 -13.43
CA ARG A 105 30.00 33.65 -14.69
C ARG A 105 30.85 34.88 -14.39
#